data_AF-A0A940BR38-F1
#
_entry.id   AF-A0A940BR38-F1
#
_cell.length_a   1.000
_cell.length_b   1.000
_cell.length_c   1.000
_cell.angle_alpha   90.00
_cell.angle_beta   90.00
_cell.angle_gamma   90.00
#
_symmetry.space_group_name_H-M   'P 1'
#
loop_
_entity.id
_entity.type
_entity.pdbx_description
1 polymer ?
#
loop_
_entity_poly.entity_id
_entity_poly.type
_entity_poly.pdbx_seq_one_letter_code
_entity_poly.pdbx_strand_id
1 'polypeptide(L)'
;MESGKYDICAGQRRIYQLAYKKNLSMKEFSDLYLRSDFCRREFDAEWSRFHLETAEESMDFILPETGGSLKEVTAQDIDIDLAGYVGFMYRYLFLITPYSSAELADRVSFEDIANTVDEATIKGEDLVVEEICMKHGLEYDADKI
;
A
#
# COMPACT_ATOMS: atom_id res chain seq x y z
N MET A 1 -1.97 10.81 12.90
CA MET A 1 -0.64 10.16 12.66
C MET A 1 0.58 11.07 12.94
N GLU A 2 1.67 10.53 13.51
CA GLU A 2 2.98 11.21 13.67
C GLU A 2 3.69 11.48 12.33
N SER A 3 4.37 12.63 12.19
CA SER A 3 5.06 13.05 10.94
C SER A 3 5.97 11.98 10.33
N GLY A 4 6.77 11.30 11.15
CA GLY A 4 7.68 10.27 10.66
C GLY A 4 6.95 9.07 10.06
N LYS A 5 5.83 8.64 10.64
CA LYS A 5 5.00 7.55 10.10
C LYS A 5 4.30 7.96 8.80
N TYR A 6 3.87 9.22 8.71
CA TYR A 6 3.26 9.77 7.51
C TYR A 6 4.26 9.74 6.33
N ASP A 7 5.53 10.08 6.57
CA ASP A 7 6.58 10.01 5.55
C ASP A 7 6.82 8.58 5.05
N ILE A 8 6.72 7.57 5.93
CA ILE A 8 6.82 6.15 5.54
C ILE A 8 5.63 5.75 4.65
N CYS A 9 4.41 6.16 5.01
CA CYS A 9 3.23 5.95 4.16
C CYS A 9 3.39 6.67 2.81
N ALA A 10 3.98 7.87 2.78
CA ALA A 10 4.28 8.58 1.55
C ALA A 10 5.35 7.88 0.69
N GLY A 11 6.30 7.16 1.29
CA GLY A 11 7.22 6.27 0.58
C GLY A 11 6.48 5.17 -0.19
N GLN A 12 5.52 4.52 0.47
CA GLN A 12 4.69 3.47 -0.13
C GLN A 12 3.77 4.01 -1.23
N ARG A 13 3.23 5.22 -1.05
CA ARG A 13 2.54 5.96 -2.12
C ARG A 13 3.40 6.06 -3.38
N ARG A 14 4.67 6.45 -3.24
CA ARG A 14 5.58 6.62 -4.39
C ARG A 14 5.91 5.29 -5.09
N ILE A 15 6.04 4.19 -4.34
CA ILE A 15 6.24 2.84 -4.91
C ILE A 15 5.06 2.47 -5.82
N TYR A 16 3.83 2.65 -5.35
CA TYR A 16 2.64 2.35 -6.15
C TYR A 16 2.50 3.27 -7.36
N GLN A 17 2.81 4.57 -7.21
CA GLN A 17 2.85 5.50 -8.34
C GLN A 17 3.89 5.11 -9.39
N LEU A 18 5.04 4.58 -8.97
CA LEU A 18 6.08 4.10 -9.87
C LEU A 18 5.68 2.79 -10.56
N ALA A 19 5.02 1.86 -9.85
CA ALA A 19 4.45 0.67 -10.44
C ALA A 19 3.40 1.02 -11.53
N TYR A 20 2.54 2.01 -11.25
CA TYR A 20 1.59 2.54 -12.23
C TYR A 20 2.29 3.10 -13.47
N LYS A 21 3.33 3.93 -13.28
CA LYS A 21 4.13 4.51 -14.39
C LYS A 21 4.86 3.46 -15.23
N LYS A 22 5.14 2.28 -14.66
CA LYS A 22 5.71 1.12 -15.34
C LYS A 22 4.66 0.26 -16.05
N ASN A 23 3.40 0.71 -16.11
CA ASN A 23 2.27 0.00 -16.73
C ASN A 23 2.02 -1.38 -16.13
N LEU A 24 2.31 -1.57 -14.85
CA LEU A 24 2.02 -2.83 -14.16
C LEU A 24 0.54 -2.89 -13.78
N SER A 25 -0.05 -4.08 -13.86
CA SER A 25 -1.39 -4.33 -13.30
C SER A 25 -1.39 -4.04 -11.81
N MET A 26 -2.01 -2.94 -11.36
CA MET A 26 -1.94 -2.50 -9.96
C MET A 26 -2.56 -3.49 -8.98
N LYS A 27 -3.60 -4.22 -9.42
CA LYS A 27 -4.19 -5.29 -8.64
C LYS A 27 -3.20 -6.44 -8.42
N GLU A 28 -2.63 -6.97 -9.49
CA GLU A 28 -1.67 -8.08 -9.42
C GLU A 28 -0.38 -7.62 -8.71
N PHE A 29 0.07 -6.39 -8.95
CA PHE A 29 1.20 -5.77 -8.27
C PHE A 29 0.96 -5.71 -6.77
N SER A 30 -0.18 -5.19 -6.32
CA SER A 30 -0.46 -5.06 -4.89
C SER A 30 -0.44 -6.41 -4.17
N ASP A 31 -1.09 -7.43 -4.74
CA ASP A 31 -1.13 -8.77 -4.13
C ASP A 31 0.26 -9.42 -4.10
N LEU A 32 1.01 -9.36 -5.20
CA LEU A 32 2.37 -9.92 -5.26
C LEU A 32 3.37 -9.15 -4.39
N TYR A 33 3.28 -7.81 -4.37
CA TYR A 33 4.15 -6.96 -3.58
C TYR A 33 3.96 -7.20 -2.09
N LEU A 34 2.72 -7.17 -1.60
CA LEU A 34 2.43 -7.37 -0.17
C LEU A 34 2.80 -8.77 0.32
N ARG A 35 2.89 -9.75 -0.59
CA ARG A 35 3.33 -11.13 -0.30
C ARG A 35 4.82 -11.38 -0.58
N SER A 36 5.55 -10.37 -1.02
CA SER A 36 6.97 -10.51 -1.38
C SER A 36 7.87 -10.67 -0.15
N ASP A 37 9.05 -11.27 -0.36
CA ASP A 37 10.09 -11.35 0.67
C ASP A 37 10.63 -9.97 1.04
N PHE A 38 10.57 -9.00 0.13
CA PHE A 38 10.86 -7.60 0.38
C PHE A 38 9.90 -7.02 1.41
N CYS A 39 8.58 -7.19 1.23
CA CYS A 39 7.60 -6.70 2.20
C CYS A 39 7.80 -7.37 3.57
N ARG A 40 8.01 -8.68 3.60
CA ARG A 40 8.29 -9.40 4.86
C ARG A 40 9.52 -8.89 5.61
N ARG A 41 10.55 -8.42 4.89
CA ARG A 41 11.82 -7.94 5.49
C ARG A 41 11.82 -6.47 5.80
N GLU A 42 11.25 -5.66 4.92
CA GLU A 42 11.42 -4.21 4.92
C GLU A 42 10.13 -3.49 5.29
N PHE A 43 8.99 -3.93 4.75
CA PHE A 43 7.69 -3.37 5.11
C PHE A 43 7.30 -3.81 6.52
N ASP A 44 7.31 -5.11 6.82
CA ASP A 44 6.87 -5.64 8.12
C ASP A 44 7.84 -5.32 9.28
N ALA A 45 9.00 -4.72 8.99
CA ALA A 45 9.95 -4.29 10.00
C ALA A 45 9.51 -2.99 10.69
N GLU A 46 9.80 -2.90 11.99
CA GLU A 46 9.63 -1.65 12.77
C GLU A 46 10.50 -0.52 12.21
N TRP A 47 11.72 -0.87 11.78
CA TRP A 47 12.64 0.05 11.11
C TRP A 47 13.29 -0.64 9.92
N SER A 48 13.22 0.02 8.76
CA SER A 48 13.92 -0.34 7.54
C SER A 48 14.52 0.93 6.94
N ARG A 49 15.70 0.81 6.33
CA ARG A 49 16.27 1.90 5.53
C ARG A 49 15.34 2.27 4.36
N PHE A 50 14.65 1.30 3.77
CA PHE A 50 13.77 1.48 2.61
C PHE A 50 12.50 2.27 2.95
N HIS A 51 12.24 2.54 4.22
CA HIS A 51 11.20 3.49 4.63
C HIS A 51 11.47 4.92 4.16
N LEU A 52 12.75 5.29 3.95
CA LEU A 52 13.17 6.64 3.57
C LEU A 52 13.93 6.70 2.24
N GLU A 53 14.23 5.55 1.64
CA GLU A 53 14.87 5.49 0.32
C GLU A 53 13.91 5.87 -0.80
N THR A 54 14.48 6.03 -2.01
CA THR A 54 13.69 6.34 -3.20
C THR A 54 12.81 5.16 -3.62
N ALA A 55 11.69 5.48 -4.30
CA ALA A 55 10.81 4.45 -4.83
C ALA A 55 11.51 3.64 -5.93
N GLU A 56 12.41 4.27 -6.68
CA GLU A 56 13.25 3.66 -7.69
C GLU A 56 14.16 2.59 -7.08
N GLU A 57 14.91 2.94 -6.03
CA GLU A 57 15.79 1.99 -5.34
C GLU A 57 14.99 0.84 -4.72
N SER A 58 13.83 1.12 -4.15
CA SER A 58 12.96 0.07 -3.61
C SER A 58 12.46 -0.88 -4.72
N MET A 59 12.07 -0.32 -5.87
CA MET A 59 11.59 -1.10 -7.01
C MET A 59 12.66 -2.00 -7.63
N ASP A 60 13.94 -1.62 -7.55
CA ASP A 60 15.04 -2.49 -7.99
C ASP A 60 15.14 -3.80 -7.19
N PHE A 61 14.62 -3.83 -5.96
CA PHE A 61 14.52 -5.05 -5.15
C PHE A 61 13.15 -5.73 -5.28
N ILE A 62 12.07 -4.96 -5.43
CA ILE A 62 10.71 -5.51 -5.54
C ILE A 62 10.49 -6.23 -6.88
N LEU A 63 10.96 -5.65 -8.00
CA LEU A 63 10.71 -6.20 -9.34
C LEU A 63 11.35 -7.58 -9.57
N PRO A 64 12.57 -7.89 -9.09
CA PRO A 64 13.09 -9.25 -9.17
C PRO A 64 12.22 -10.29 -8.44
N GLU A 65 11.58 -9.90 -7.34
CA GLU A 65 10.75 -10.81 -6.53
C GLU A 65 9.32 -10.95 -7.08
N THR A 66 8.78 -9.90 -7.71
CA THR A 66 7.39 -9.84 -8.22
C THR A 66 7.28 -10.01 -9.74
N GLY A 67 8.28 -9.53 -10.48
CA GLY A 67 8.27 -9.24 -11.92
C GLY A 67 8.41 -10.43 -12.86
N GLY A 68 8.70 -11.63 -12.36
CA GLY A 68 8.58 -12.85 -13.17
C GLY A 68 7.13 -13.16 -13.56
N SER A 69 6.15 -12.61 -12.84
CA SER A 69 4.72 -12.95 -12.96
C SER A 69 3.80 -11.77 -13.24
N LEU A 70 4.31 -10.53 -13.25
CA LEU A 70 3.50 -9.33 -13.43
C LEU A 70 3.14 -9.12 -14.91
N LYS A 71 1.86 -8.89 -15.19
CA LYS A 71 1.42 -8.50 -16.53
C LYS A 71 1.53 -6.99 -16.69
N GLU A 72 2.14 -6.59 -17.79
CA GLU A 72 2.02 -5.22 -18.28
C GLU A 72 0.63 -5.03 -18.90
N VAL A 73 -0.01 -3.91 -18.58
CA VAL A 73 -1.33 -3.55 -19.06
C VAL A 73 -1.24 -2.31 -19.95
N THR A 74 -1.97 -2.31 -21.07
CA THR A 74 -1.95 -1.19 -22.03
C THR A 74 -2.82 -0.01 -21.60
N ALA A 75 -3.75 -0.23 -20.67
CA ALA A 75 -4.63 0.76 -20.08
C ALA A 75 -5.00 0.33 -18.66
N GLN A 76 -5.12 1.29 -17.75
CA GLN A 76 -5.55 1.08 -16.37
C GLN A 76 -6.88 1.81 -16.14
N ASP A 77 -7.80 1.18 -15.40
CA ASP A 77 -9.12 1.73 -15.10
C ASP A 77 -9.11 2.73 -13.92
N ILE A 78 -7.92 3.02 -13.39
CA ILE A 78 -7.68 3.92 -12.26
C ILE A 78 -6.65 4.97 -12.66
N ASP A 79 -6.60 6.09 -11.95
CA ASP A 79 -5.51 7.05 -12.09
C ASP A 79 -4.32 6.75 -11.14
N ILE A 80 -3.24 7.49 -11.36
CA ILE A 80 -2.00 7.37 -10.59
C ILE A 80 -2.16 7.81 -9.13
N ASP A 81 -3.08 8.72 -8.84
CA ASP A 81 -3.29 9.26 -7.50
C ASP A 81 -4.02 8.23 -6.64
N LEU A 82 -5.04 7.56 -7.19
CA LEU A 82 -5.72 6.42 -6.57
C LEU A 82 -4.76 5.26 -6.34
N ALA A 83 -3.93 4.91 -7.34
CA ALA A 83 -2.90 3.88 -7.18
C ALA A 83 -1.96 4.19 -6.00
N GLY A 84 -1.44 5.42 -5.95
CA GLY A 84 -0.60 5.88 -4.85
C GLY A 84 -1.32 5.90 -3.50
N TYR A 85 -2.59 6.31 -3.48
CA TYR A 85 -3.38 6.35 -2.27
C TYR A 85 -3.60 4.96 -1.69
N VAL A 86 -3.84 3.95 -2.53
CA VAL A 86 -3.93 2.55 -2.07
C VAL A 86 -2.62 2.10 -1.41
N GLY A 87 -1.46 2.41 -2.00
CA GLY A 87 -0.17 2.11 -1.37
C GLY A 87 0.04 2.79 -0.01
N PHE A 88 -0.42 4.04 0.12
CA PHE A 88 -0.43 4.74 1.40
C PHE A 88 -1.29 4.01 2.43
N MET A 89 -2.50 3.60 2.06
CA MET A 89 -3.46 2.95 2.96
C MET A 89 -2.95 1.61 3.47
N TYR A 90 -2.31 0.78 2.64
CA TYR A 90 -1.71 -0.46 3.14
C TYR A 90 -0.66 -0.21 4.22
N ARG A 91 0.16 0.83 4.06
CA ARG A 91 1.14 1.17 5.10
C ARG A 91 0.48 1.68 6.37
N TYR A 92 -0.57 2.49 6.22
CA TYR A 92 -1.36 2.96 7.35
C TYR A 92 -1.97 1.78 8.10
N LEU A 93 -2.67 0.89 7.41
CA LEU A 93 -3.25 -0.34 7.99
C LEU A 93 -2.21 -1.14 8.77
N PHE A 94 -1.01 -1.33 8.22
CA PHE A 94 0.07 -2.02 8.94
C PHE A 94 0.47 -1.33 10.25
N LEU A 95 0.52 0.00 10.27
CA LEU A 95 0.96 0.75 11.46
C LEU A 95 -0.08 0.72 12.59
N ILE A 96 -1.35 0.53 12.28
CA ILE A 96 -2.44 0.57 13.26
C ILE A 96 -3.01 -0.79 13.59
N THR A 97 -2.75 -1.83 12.79
CA THR A 97 -3.25 -3.19 13.01
C THR A 97 -2.12 -4.14 13.44
N PRO A 98 -2.43 -5.31 14.03
CA PRO A 98 -1.41 -6.32 14.35
C PRO A 98 -1.04 -7.21 13.15
N TYR A 99 -1.50 -6.88 11.93
CA TYR A 99 -1.37 -7.73 10.75
C TYR A 99 -0.12 -7.39 9.94
N SER A 100 0.56 -8.43 9.46
CA SER A 100 1.61 -8.31 8.44
C SER A 100 1.06 -7.85 7.09
N SER A 101 1.92 -7.36 6.20
CA SER A 101 1.58 -7.04 4.81
C SER A 101 0.85 -8.18 4.09
N ALA A 102 1.31 -9.42 4.26
CA ALA A 102 0.68 -10.59 3.66
C ALA A 102 -0.72 -10.88 4.24
N GLU A 103 -0.90 -10.75 5.56
CA GLU A 103 -2.20 -10.90 6.21
C GLU A 103 -3.17 -9.78 5.79
N LEU A 104 -2.67 -8.56 5.60
CA LEU A 104 -3.47 -7.46 5.07
C LEU A 104 -3.95 -7.76 3.64
N ALA A 105 -3.10 -8.32 2.78
CA ALA A 105 -3.49 -8.72 1.43
C ALA A 105 -4.56 -9.83 1.40
N ASP A 106 -4.60 -10.70 2.42
CA ASP A 106 -5.66 -11.71 2.58
C ASP A 106 -7.00 -11.10 3.06
N ARG A 107 -6.96 -9.94 3.73
CA ARG A 107 -8.11 -9.35 4.43
C ARG A 107 -8.75 -8.20 3.68
N VAL A 108 -7.94 -7.41 2.98
CA VAL A 108 -8.35 -6.18 2.30
C VAL A 108 -7.73 -6.21 0.92
N SER A 109 -8.55 -6.30 -0.13
CA SER A 109 -8.05 -6.30 -1.49
C SER A 109 -7.69 -4.89 -1.98
N PHE A 110 -6.95 -4.81 -3.08
CA PHE A 110 -6.71 -3.54 -3.77
C PHE A 110 -8.02 -2.80 -4.07
N GLU A 111 -9.03 -3.51 -4.57
CA GLU A 111 -10.34 -2.95 -4.89
C GLU A 111 -11.11 -2.52 -3.64
N ASP A 112 -10.96 -3.20 -2.50
CA ASP A 112 -11.62 -2.79 -1.27
C ASP A 112 -11.17 -1.40 -0.83
N ILE A 113 -9.87 -1.14 -0.90
CA ILE A 113 -9.32 0.19 -0.60
C ILE A 113 -9.76 1.17 -1.68
N ALA A 114 -9.53 0.84 -2.96
CA ALA A 114 -9.82 1.75 -4.07
C ALA A 114 -11.29 2.21 -4.11
N ASN A 115 -12.23 1.30 -3.82
CA ASN A 115 -13.67 1.62 -3.80
C ASN A 115 -14.12 2.36 -2.53
N THR A 116 -13.31 2.38 -1.47
CA THR A 116 -13.59 3.16 -0.25
C THR A 116 -13.14 4.63 -0.41
N VAL A 117 -12.22 4.87 -1.36
CA VAL A 117 -11.79 6.21 -1.76
C VAL A 117 -12.81 6.78 -2.74
N ASP A 118 -13.85 7.44 -2.21
CA ASP A 118 -14.80 8.18 -3.03
C ASP A 118 -14.22 9.57 -3.39
N GLU A 119 -14.06 9.84 -4.69
CA GLU A 119 -13.62 11.13 -5.25
C GLU A 119 -14.49 12.32 -4.77
N ALA A 120 -15.74 12.06 -4.35
CA ALA A 120 -16.68 13.11 -3.96
C ALA A 120 -16.44 13.68 -2.55
N THR A 121 -15.59 13.05 -1.73
CA THR A 121 -15.38 13.50 -0.35
C THR A 121 -13.90 13.48 0.00
N ILE A 122 -13.32 14.65 0.29
CA ILE A 122 -12.01 14.73 0.97
C ILE A 122 -12.22 14.25 2.41
N LYS A 123 -12.38 12.94 2.59
CA LYS A 123 -12.17 12.28 3.88
C LYS A 123 -10.67 12.23 4.08
N GLY A 124 -10.21 12.69 5.24
CA GLY A 124 -8.80 12.53 5.63
C GLY A 124 -8.45 11.04 5.68
N GLU A 125 -7.16 10.72 5.52
CA GLU A 125 -6.65 9.35 5.52
C GLU A 125 -7.10 8.55 6.76
N ASP A 126 -7.24 9.23 7.90
CA ASP A 126 -7.70 8.70 9.18
C ASP A 126 -9.14 8.13 9.10
N LEU A 127 -10.06 8.84 8.45
CA LEU A 127 -11.44 8.38 8.30
C LEU A 127 -11.54 7.20 7.33
N VAL A 128 -10.74 7.22 6.27
CA VAL A 128 -10.73 6.15 5.25
C VAL A 128 -10.16 4.87 5.85
N VAL A 129 -9.04 4.95 6.57
CA VAL A 129 -8.43 3.77 7.18
C VAL A 129 -9.33 3.15 8.24
N GLU A 130 -10.04 3.99 9.02
CA GLU A 130 -11.01 3.52 10.01
C GLU A 130 -12.21 2.83 9.35
N GLU A 131 -12.74 3.40 8.27
CA GLU A 131 -13.83 2.81 7.49
C GLU A 131 -13.43 1.44 6.92
N ILE A 132 -12.21 1.30 6.42
CA ILE A 132 -11.65 0.00 5.96
C ILE A 132 -11.59 -0.99 7.13
N CYS A 133 -11.07 -0.58 8.29
CA CYS A 133 -10.97 -1.45 9.46
C CYS A 133 -12.35 -1.93 9.92
N MET A 134 -13.34 -1.03 10.00
CA MET A 134 -14.71 -1.38 10.37
C MET A 134 -15.37 -2.32 9.35
N LYS A 135 -15.24 -2.03 8.05
CA LYS A 135 -15.82 -2.83 6.96
C LYS A 135 -15.27 -4.26 6.95
N HIS A 136 -13.99 -4.44 7.25
CA HIS A 136 -13.31 -5.73 7.21
C HIS A 136 -13.18 -6.42 8.59
N GLY A 137 -13.71 -5.79 9.66
CA GLY A 137 -13.64 -6.34 11.02
C GLY A 137 -12.21 -6.49 11.53
N LEU A 138 -11.33 -5.56 11.17
CA LEU A 138 -9.92 -5.58 11.57
C LEU A 138 -9.77 -5.12 13.02
N GLU A 139 -8.89 -5.77 13.77
CA GLU A 139 -8.38 -5.21 15.02
C GLU A 139 -7.43 -4.05 14.71
N TYR A 140 -7.66 -2.89 15.31
CA TYR A 140 -6.80 -1.71 15.13
C TYR A 140 -6.68 -0.88 16.41
N ASP A 141 -5.58 -0.14 16.51
CA ASP A 141 -5.27 0.78 17.59
C ASP A 141 -5.79 2.18 17.24
N ALA A 142 -6.94 2.54 17.81
CA ALA A 142 -7.59 3.83 17.57
C ALA A 142 -6.76 5.04 18.04
N ASP A 143 -5.81 4.86 18.97
CA ASP A 143 -4.94 5.94 19.42
C ASP A 143 -3.84 6.29 18.40
N LYS A 144 -3.65 5.45 17.37
CA LYS A 144 -2.67 5.65 16.30
C LYS A 144 -3.26 6.29 15.03
N ILE A 145 -4.56 6.53 15.00
CA ILE A 145 -5.26 7.25 13.94
C ILE A 145 -5.00 8.75 14.12
#